data_AF-A0A6P0JU12-F1
#
_entry.id   AF-A0A6P0JU12-F1
#
_cell.length_a   1.000
_cell.length_b   1.000
_cell.length_c   1.000
_cell.angle_alpha   90.00
_cell.angle_beta   90.00
_cell.angle_gamma   90.00
#
_symmetry.space_group_name_H-M   'P 1'
#
loop_
_entity.id
_entity.type
_entity.pdbx_description
1 polymer ?
#
loop_
_entity_poly.entity_id
_entity_poly.type
_entity_poly.pdbx_seq_one_letter_code
_entity_poly.pdbx_strand_id
1 'polypeptide(L)'
;MSKYRIKLELLGTETIILLEDRSDADFLSELWEDNSVPPIQLLYWLNEMAKLWQDLASVGCRASLLKDQNLRVDEDQALCLKQLILDPPDDPPSLVELGLLWQRFFSQSGRTLYGPIGQLLTQLSSGALESVEEVRSQLQAIAQAEDPPIPEESEEDATQPQPLPETASEDPEKMVYRTMAEDQPTVVLPMQLLNLTDAGMTDIGSQRDHNEDHFGIETQITKQENALGKTLRARGLYIVCDGMGGHAAGEVASAMAVETLQQYFQTHWTDPDQLPDETTITEGIWLANEKLYQVNLDNARSGSGRMGTTLVMVLLQDTNIAIAHVGDSRIYRVTRKSGLEQLTIDHEVGQREILRGVVPDDAYARPDAYQLTQALGPRDNDFVKPDVQYLELNEDTLLLLCSDGLSDGNLIENHYEKYLTPLLSSRANLEQGLIELIDFANEYNGHDNITGVVTRIKMRPNTDQLY
;
A
#
# COMPACT_ATOMS: atom_id res chain seq x y z
N MET A 1 15.38 -11.29 -4.41
CA MET A 1 14.37 -12.19 -5.03
C MET A 1 12.92 -12.09 -4.52
N SER A 2 12.60 -11.50 -3.35
CA SER A 2 11.21 -11.37 -2.86
C SER A 2 10.27 -10.54 -3.79
N LYS A 3 10.79 -9.52 -4.48
CA LYS A 3 9.97 -8.65 -5.36
C LYS A 3 9.66 -9.25 -6.74
N TYR A 4 10.44 -10.23 -7.19
CA TYR A 4 10.31 -10.86 -8.52
C TYR A 4 9.59 -12.22 -8.49
N ARG A 5 9.00 -12.57 -7.33
CA ARG A 5 8.31 -13.84 -7.09
C ARG A 5 9.16 -15.07 -7.46
N ILE A 6 10.46 -14.98 -7.18
CA ILE A 6 11.39 -16.10 -7.22
C ILE A 6 11.54 -16.61 -5.78
N LYS A 7 10.95 -17.77 -5.47
CA LYS A 7 11.01 -18.37 -4.12
C LYS A 7 12.15 -19.37 -4.07
N LEU A 8 13.08 -19.22 -3.14
CA LEU A 8 14.15 -20.17 -2.86
C LEU A 8 13.68 -21.10 -1.73
N GLU A 9 13.42 -22.37 -2.03
CA GLU A 9 13.11 -23.39 -1.04
C GLU A 9 14.25 -24.41 -0.95
N LEU A 10 14.71 -24.69 0.26
CA LEU A 10 15.72 -25.72 0.53
C LEU A 10 15.03 -27.05 0.77
N LEU A 11 15.22 -28.01 -0.13
CA LEU A 11 14.77 -29.40 0.03
C LEU A 11 16.01 -30.28 0.21
N GLY A 12 16.45 -30.44 1.46
CA GLY A 12 17.67 -31.19 1.79
C GLY A 12 18.95 -30.42 1.41
N THR A 13 19.72 -30.95 0.45
CA THR A 13 20.94 -30.30 -0.08
C THR A 13 20.71 -29.55 -1.40
N GLU A 14 19.48 -29.53 -1.91
CA GLU A 14 19.13 -28.91 -3.19
C GLU A 14 18.34 -27.61 -2.97
N THR A 15 18.74 -26.55 -3.68
CA THR A 15 18.04 -25.28 -3.70
C THR A 15 17.04 -25.31 -4.86
N ILE A 16 15.74 -25.30 -4.55
CA ILE A 16 14.67 -25.22 -5.54
C ILE A 16 14.28 -23.76 -5.73
N ILE A 17 14.20 -23.35 -6.99
CA ILE A 17 13.77 -22.02 -7.37
C ILE A 17 12.37 -22.11 -7.99
N LEU A 18 11.36 -21.58 -7.31
CA LEU A 18 9.98 -21.52 -7.81
C LEU A 18 9.76 -20.19 -8.53
N LEU A 19 9.22 -20.28 -9.74
CA LEU A 19 8.83 -19.13 -10.55
C LEU A 19 7.33 -19.24 -10.85
N GLU A 20 6.60 -18.16 -10.63
CA GLU A 20 5.15 -18.12 -10.90
C GLU A 20 4.88 -18.22 -12.41
N ASP A 21 3.84 -18.95 -12.82
CA ASP A 21 3.48 -19.07 -14.23
C ASP A 21 2.91 -17.73 -14.75
N ARG A 22 3.70 -17.06 -15.59
CA ARG A 22 3.34 -15.80 -16.25
C ARG A 22 3.29 -15.97 -17.77
N SER A 23 2.97 -17.17 -18.25
CA SER A 23 2.91 -17.47 -19.69
C SER A 23 1.90 -16.59 -20.46
N ASP A 24 0.85 -16.12 -19.78
CA ASP A 24 -0.22 -15.28 -20.33
C ASP A 24 0.02 -13.77 -20.19
N ALA A 25 1.17 -13.34 -19.65
CA ALA A 25 1.53 -11.92 -19.60
C ALA A 25 1.97 -11.39 -20.97
N ASP A 26 1.92 -10.07 -21.17
CA ASP A 26 2.30 -9.44 -22.44
C ASP A 26 3.81 -9.55 -22.66
N PHE A 27 4.23 -9.66 -23.92
CA PHE A 27 5.65 -9.68 -24.24
C PHE A 27 6.25 -8.29 -24.06
N LEU A 28 7.38 -8.20 -23.35
CA LEU A 28 8.11 -6.93 -23.22
C LEU A 28 8.41 -6.33 -24.59
N SER A 29 8.76 -7.15 -25.58
CA SER A 29 9.05 -6.71 -26.95
C SER A 29 7.86 -6.04 -27.64
N GLU A 30 6.64 -6.53 -27.41
CA GLU A 30 5.43 -5.94 -28.01
C GLU A 30 5.13 -4.57 -27.41
N LEU A 31 5.23 -4.44 -26.08
CA LEU A 31 5.07 -3.15 -25.39
C LEU A 31 6.21 -2.18 -25.71
N TRP A 32 7.42 -2.69 -25.96
CA TRP A 32 8.56 -1.85 -26.35
C TRP A 32 8.32 -1.14 -27.68
N GLU A 33 7.65 -1.80 -28.63
CA GLU A 33 7.26 -1.27 -29.93
C GLU A 33 6.05 -0.31 -29.87
N ASP A 34 5.27 -0.36 -28.78
CA ASP A 34 4.09 0.50 -28.62
C ASP A 34 4.46 1.94 -28.25
N ASN A 35 4.40 2.85 -29.22
CA ASN A 35 4.70 4.28 -29.05
C ASN A 35 3.86 5.01 -27.98
N SER A 36 2.79 4.40 -27.46
CA SER A 36 2.05 4.93 -26.31
C SER A 36 2.78 4.75 -24.97
N VAL A 37 3.77 3.85 -24.91
CA VAL A 37 4.59 3.64 -23.71
C VAL A 37 5.58 4.80 -23.55
N PRO A 38 5.56 5.49 -22.38
CA PRO A 38 6.40 6.66 -22.15
C PRO A 38 7.88 6.27 -21.93
N PRO A 39 8.85 7.13 -22.28
CA PRO A 39 10.29 6.85 -22.14
C PRO A 39 10.72 6.40 -20.74
N ILE A 40 10.13 6.99 -19.71
CA ILE A 40 10.41 6.66 -18.31
C ILE A 40 9.99 5.22 -17.93
N GLN A 41 8.93 4.69 -18.55
CA GLN A 41 8.53 3.29 -18.36
C GLN A 41 9.57 2.34 -18.97
N LEU A 42 10.20 2.73 -20.09
CA LEU A 42 11.32 1.98 -20.66
C LEU A 42 12.51 1.99 -19.70
N LEU A 43 12.87 3.16 -19.16
CA LEU A 43 13.94 3.28 -18.16
C LEU A 43 13.66 2.43 -16.91
N TYR A 44 12.39 2.39 -16.45
CA TYR A 44 11.97 1.52 -15.37
C TYR A 44 12.21 0.03 -15.69
N TRP A 45 11.81 -0.45 -16.86
CA TRP A 45 12.07 -1.83 -17.27
C TRP A 45 13.57 -2.13 -17.40
N LEU A 46 14.37 -1.22 -17.94
CA LEU A 46 15.84 -1.37 -17.98
C LEU A 46 16.44 -1.50 -16.59
N ASN A 47 15.99 -0.69 -15.64
CA ASN A 47 16.44 -0.76 -14.25
C ASN A 47 15.99 -2.08 -13.57
N GLU A 48 14.78 -2.54 -13.81
CA GLU A 48 14.30 -3.83 -13.30
C GLU A 48 15.08 -5.00 -13.91
N MET A 49 15.43 -4.96 -15.20
CA MET A 49 16.31 -5.93 -15.84
C MET A 49 17.70 -5.94 -15.20
N ALA A 50 18.29 -4.76 -14.97
CA ALA A 50 19.61 -4.64 -14.33
C ALA A 50 19.59 -5.18 -12.89
N LYS A 51 18.53 -4.90 -12.12
CA LYS A 51 18.38 -5.43 -10.76
C LYS A 51 18.18 -6.95 -10.75
N LEU A 52 17.36 -7.48 -11.66
CA LEU A 52 17.20 -8.92 -11.84
C LEU A 52 18.50 -9.60 -12.25
N TRP A 53 19.35 -8.93 -13.04
CA TRP A 53 20.64 -9.46 -13.45
C TRP A 53 21.52 -9.81 -12.24
N GLN A 54 21.55 -8.94 -11.22
CA GLN A 54 22.28 -9.16 -9.97
C GLN A 54 21.69 -10.31 -9.15
N ASP A 55 20.36 -10.40 -9.07
CA ASP A 55 19.68 -11.51 -8.39
C ASP A 55 19.97 -12.85 -9.11
N LEU A 56 19.81 -12.91 -10.43
CA LEU A 56 20.00 -14.11 -11.25
C LEU A 56 21.47 -14.56 -11.32
N ALA A 57 22.42 -13.63 -11.19
CA ALA A 57 23.84 -13.92 -11.08
C ALA A 57 24.15 -14.85 -9.91
N SER A 58 23.46 -14.67 -8.78
CA SER A 58 23.68 -15.47 -7.56
C SER A 58 23.25 -16.93 -7.71
N VAL A 59 22.35 -17.21 -8.66
CA VAL A 59 21.78 -18.54 -8.93
C VAL A 59 22.18 -19.11 -10.29
N GLY A 60 23.04 -18.43 -11.04
CA GLY A 60 23.52 -18.88 -12.36
C GLY A 60 22.42 -18.96 -13.43
N CYS A 61 21.51 -17.98 -13.44
CA CYS A 61 20.36 -17.94 -14.37
C CYS A 61 20.27 -16.63 -15.18
N ARG A 62 21.38 -15.92 -15.41
CA ARG A 62 21.39 -14.65 -16.15
C ARG A 62 20.85 -14.79 -17.57
N ALA A 63 21.04 -15.94 -18.20
CA ALA A 63 20.54 -16.27 -19.53
C ALA A 63 19.01 -16.09 -19.65
N SER A 64 18.29 -16.13 -18.53
CA SER A 64 16.84 -15.86 -18.45
C SER A 64 16.49 -14.48 -19.00
N LEU A 65 17.31 -13.46 -18.76
CA LEU A 65 17.05 -12.09 -19.22
C LEU A 65 17.40 -11.86 -20.69
N LEU A 66 18.17 -12.76 -21.32
CA LEU A 66 18.70 -12.57 -22.67
C LEU A 66 17.80 -13.09 -23.79
N LYS A 67 16.64 -13.66 -23.44
CA LYS A 67 15.66 -14.21 -24.38
C LYS A 67 14.41 -13.33 -24.41
N ASP A 68 14.16 -12.66 -25.53
CA ASP A 68 12.98 -11.80 -25.73
C ASP A 68 11.68 -12.52 -25.39
N GLN A 69 11.54 -13.77 -25.86
CA GLN A 69 10.38 -14.60 -25.60
C GLN A 69 10.23 -15.03 -24.14
N ASN A 70 11.21 -14.75 -23.28
CA ASN A 70 11.16 -15.01 -21.85
C ASN A 70 10.81 -13.78 -21.03
N LEU A 71 10.95 -12.58 -21.60
CA LEU A 71 10.66 -11.32 -20.93
C LEU A 71 9.17 -11.01 -21.08
N ARG A 72 8.54 -10.72 -19.94
CA ARG A 72 7.12 -10.42 -19.83
C ARG A 72 6.90 -9.14 -19.05
N VAL A 73 5.75 -8.52 -19.25
CA VAL A 73 5.27 -7.44 -18.42
C VAL A 73 3.90 -7.83 -17.89
N ASP A 74 3.75 -7.82 -16.58
CA ASP A 74 2.47 -8.13 -15.97
C ASP A 74 1.50 -6.96 -16.04
N GLU A 75 0.27 -7.20 -15.59
CA GLU A 75 -0.79 -6.21 -15.57
C GLU A 75 -0.49 -4.95 -14.73
N ASP A 76 0.53 -5.01 -13.87
CA ASP A 76 1.01 -3.89 -13.04
C ASP A 76 2.17 -3.13 -13.71
N GLN A 77 2.45 -3.41 -14.98
CA GLN A 77 3.60 -2.88 -15.75
C GLN A 77 4.98 -3.31 -15.18
N ALA A 78 5.02 -4.37 -14.37
CA ALA A 78 6.25 -4.88 -13.79
C ALA A 78 6.90 -5.95 -14.69
N LEU A 79 8.23 -5.89 -14.79
CA LEU A 79 9.02 -6.86 -15.55
C LEU A 79 8.97 -8.24 -14.87
N CYS A 80 8.63 -9.26 -15.67
CA CYS A 80 8.50 -10.65 -15.26
C CYS A 80 9.29 -11.58 -16.19
N LEU A 81 9.57 -12.80 -15.70
CA LEU A 81 10.15 -13.89 -16.51
C LEU A 81 9.10 -14.96 -16.75
N LYS A 82 9.17 -15.65 -17.90
CA LYS A 82 8.35 -16.84 -18.16
C LYS A 82 8.98 -18.11 -17.55
N GLN A 83 10.30 -18.21 -17.55
CA GLN A 83 11.05 -19.35 -17.02
C GLN A 83 12.46 -18.93 -16.61
N LEU A 84 13.10 -19.75 -15.76
CA LEU A 84 14.53 -19.64 -15.47
C LEU A 84 15.32 -20.48 -16.47
N ILE A 85 16.38 -19.88 -17.01
CA ILE A 85 17.29 -20.49 -17.96
C ILE A 85 18.66 -20.49 -17.30
N LEU A 86 19.20 -21.70 -17.09
CA LEU A 86 20.55 -21.89 -16.55
C LEU A 86 21.60 -21.29 -17.50
N ASP A 87 22.59 -20.65 -16.89
CA ASP A 87 23.77 -20.15 -17.59
C ASP A 87 24.58 -21.31 -18.16
N PRO A 88 25.21 -21.14 -19.34
CA PRO A 88 26.18 -22.10 -19.84
C PRO A 88 27.31 -22.27 -18.82
N PRO A 89 27.68 -23.51 -18.44
CA PRO A 89 28.60 -23.75 -17.32
C PRO A 89 30.02 -23.21 -17.56
N ASP A 90 30.43 -23.10 -18.83
CA ASP A 90 31.77 -22.65 -19.23
C ASP A 90 31.81 -21.19 -19.71
N ASP A 91 30.66 -20.55 -19.89
CA ASP A 91 30.55 -19.20 -20.49
C ASP A 91 29.32 -18.46 -19.93
N PRO A 92 29.38 -18.00 -18.67
CA PRO A 92 28.25 -17.32 -18.04
C PRO A 92 28.00 -15.96 -18.72
N PRO A 93 26.73 -15.57 -18.90
CA PRO A 93 26.42 -14.35 -19.61
C PRO A 93 26.99 -13.09 -18.96
N SER A 94 27.42 -12.15 -19.79
CA SER A 94 28.06 -10.89 -19.36
C SER A 94 27.14 -9.67 -19.53
N LEU A 95 27.44 -8.58 -18.81
CA LEU A 95 26.69 -7.32 -18.95
C LEU A 95 26.72 -6.76 -20.38
N VAL A 96 27.75 -7.09 -21.15
CA VAL A 96 27.83 -6.75 -22.58
C VAL A 96 26.66 -7.34 -23.35
N GLU A 97 26.29 -8.59 -23.09
CA GLU A 97 25.17 -9.24 -23.76
C GLU A 97 23.82 -8.64 -23.38
N LEU A 98 23.69 -8.19 -22.13
CA LEU A 98 22.52 -7.41 -21.69
C LEU A 98 22.42 -6.08 -22.45
N GLY A 99 23.55 -5.38 -22.63
CA GLY A 99 23.62 -4.16 -23.43
C GLY A 99 23.28 -4.38 -24.90
N LEU A 100 23.74 -5.48 -25.50
CA LEU A 100 23.40 -5.85 -26.87
C LEU A 100 21.90 -6.14 -27.04
N LEU A 101 21.28 -6.81 -26.06
CA LEU A 101 19.83 -7.00 -26.03
C LEU A 101 19.09 -5.66 -26.00
N TRP A 102 19.49 -4.76 -25.11
CA TRP A 102 18.86 -3.44 -24.99
C TRP A 102 18.99 -2.64 -26.29
N GLN A 103 20.17 -2.64 -26.92
CA GLN A 103 20.37 -2.03 -28.24
C GLN A 103 19.43 -2.61 -29.29
N ARG A 104 19.21 -3.94 -29.27
CA ARG A 104 18.27 -4.59 -30.19
C ARG A 104 16.86 -4.03 -30.00
N PHE A 105 16.36 -3.93 -28.77
CA PHE A 105 15.03 -3.36 -28.51
C PHE A 105 14.88 -1.95 -29.10
N PHE A 106 15.86 -1.08 -28.88
CA PHE A 106 15.82 0.27 -29.47
C PHE A 106 15.88 0.26 -30.99
N SER A 107 16.75 -0.57 -31.59
CA SER A 107 16.88 -0.68 -33.04
C SER A 107 15.60 -1.18 -33.73
N GLN A 108 14.85 -2.07 -33.08
CA GLN A 108 13.63 -2.67 -33.61
C GLN A 108 12.40 -1.79 -33.41
N SER A 109 12.35 -1.04 -32.31
CA SER A 109 11.23 -0.17 -31.96
C SER A 109 11.01 1.03 -32.88
N GLY A 110 12.02 1.42 -33.68
CA GLY A 110 11.97 2.64 -34.49
C GLY A 110 11.89 3.94 -33.67
N ARG A 111 12.03 3.87 -32.34
CA ARG A 111 12.03 5.04 -31.45
C ARG A 111 13.31 5.85 -31.62
N THR A 112 13.18 7.16 -31.51
CA THR A 112 14.33 8.06 -31.48
C THR A 112 15.10 7.86 -30.18
N LEU A 113 16.33 7.34 -30.27
CA LEU A 113 17.22 7.18 -29.12
C LEU A 113 17.57 8.56 -28.54
N TYR A 114 17.18 8.79 -27.29
CA TYR A 114 17.65 9.93 -26.51
C TYR A 114 19.17 9.79 -26.27
N GLY A 115 19.92 10.89 -26.45
CA GLY A 115 21.40 10.87 -26.47
C GLY A 115 22.05 10.16 -25.28
N PRO A 116 21.63 10.46 -24.04
CA PRO A 116 22.10 9.77 -22.83
C PRO A 116 21.83 8.26 -22.80
N ILE A 117 20.66 7.79 -23.25
CA ILE A 117 20.37 6.35 -23.37
C ILE A 117 21.31 5.71 -24.41
N GLY A 118 21.51 6.37 -25.55
CA GLY A 118 22.45 5.91 -26.57
C GLY A 118 23.89 5.79 -26.05
N GLN A 119 24.32 6.72 -25.20
CA GLN A 119 25.63 6.67 -24.55
C GLN A 119 25.74 5.50 -23.56
N LEU A 120 24.74 5.33 -22.68
CA LEU A 120 24.67 4.20 -21.75
C LEU A 120 24.75 2.87 -22.51
N LEU A 121 23.96 2.70 -23.57
CA LEU A 121 23.95 1.49 -24.37
C LEU A 121 25.30 1.22 -25.04
N THR A 122 25.99 2.26 -25.49
CA THR A 122 27.31 2.15 -26.10
C THR A 122 28.36 1.74 -25.07
N GLN A 123 28.32 2.32 -23.86
CA GLN A 123 29.22 1.97 -22.76
C GLN A 123 28.98 0.54 -22.28
N LEU A 124 27.72 0.14 -22.16
CA LEU A 124 27.35 -1.22 -21.75
C LEU A 124 27.77 -2.26 -22.79
N SER A 125 27.51 -2.01 -24.08
CA SER A 125 27.89 -2.95 -25.16
C SER A 125 29.38 -3.00 -25.45
N SER A 126 30.15 -1.97 -25.07
CA SER A 126 31.61 -1.96 -25.22
C SER A 126 32.35 -2.55 -24.03
N GLY A 127 31.63 -2.92 -22.96
CA GLY A 127 32.21 -3.44 -21.72
C GLY A 127 32.85 -2.37 -20.85
N ALA A 128 32.52 -1.09 -21.06
CA ALA A 128 33.03 0.01 -20.24
C ALA A 128 32.35 0.11 -18.86
N LEU A 129 31.20 -0.56 -18.69
CA LEU A 129 30.50 -0.70 -17.41
C LEU A 129 30.71 -2.12 -16.90
N GLU A 130 31.41 -2.26 -15.78
CA GLU A 130 31.82 -3.55 -15.23
C GLU A 130 30.86 -4.04 -14.13
N SER A 131 30.03 -3.14 -13.58
CA SER A 131 29.10 -3.44 -12.48
C SER A 131 27.64 -3.07 -12.79
N VAL A 132 26.71 -3.80 -12.14
CA VAL A 132 25.28 -3.50 -12.23
C VAL A 132 24.96 -2.16 -11.56
N GLU A 133 25.68 -1.83 -10.49
CA GLU A 133 25.54 -0.59 -9.75
C GLU A 133 25.82 0.63 -10.63
N GLU A 134 26.87 0.59 -11.46
CA GLU A 134 27.19 1.66 -12.41
C GLU A 134 26.08 1.84 -13.46
N VAL A 135 25.56 0.74 -14.00
CA VAL A 135 24.45 0.77 -14.97
C VAL A 135 23.21 1.42 -14.36
N ARG A 136 22.85 1.03 -13.13
CA ARG A 136 21.68 1.57 -12.44
C ARG A 136 21.85 3.03 -12.06
N SER A 137 23.06 3.44 -11.65
CA SER A 137 23.39 4.85 -11.37
C SER A 137 23.22 5.72 -12.62
N GLN A 138 23.66 5.26 -13.78
CA GLN A 138 23.46 5.98 -15.03
C GLN A 138 22.00 6.02 -15.47
N LEU A 139 21.26 4.91 -15.37
CA LEU A 139 19.81 4.90 -15.66
C LEU A 139 19.07 5.92 -14.79
N GLN A 140 19.45 6.04 -13.53
CA GLN A 140 18.89 7.04 -12.61
C GLN A 140 19.26 8.47 -13.04
N ALA A 141 20.52 8.72 -13.39
CA ALA A 141 20.95 10.04 -13.88
C ALA A 141 20.24 10.45 -15.18
N ILE A 142 19.97 9.50 -16.07
CA ILE A 142 19.21 9.73 -17.31
C ILE A 142 17.76 10.07 -16.99
N ALA A 143 17.13 9.31 -16.07
CA ALA A 143 15.77 9.59 -15.62
C ALA A 143 15.64 10.99 -14.98
N GLN A 144 16.71 11.51 -14.36
CA GLN A 144 16.77 12.85 -13.77
C GLN A 144 17.06 13.97 -14.79
N ALA A 145 17.78 13.69 -15.86
CA ALA A 145 18.24 14.71 -16.83
C ALA A 145 17.26 14.99 -17.98
N GLU A 146 16.20 14.18 -18.15
CA GLU A 146 15.09 14.52 -19.03
C GLU A 146 14.21 15.68 -18.49
N ASP A 147 14.54 16.21 -17.32
CA ASP A 147 13.96 17.42 -16.70
C ASP A 147 15.06 18.49 -16.49
N PRO A 148 15.08 19.63 -17.21
CA PRO A 148 15.98 20.73 -16.88
C PRO A 148 15.51 21.42 -15.59
N PRO A 149 16.41 21.83 -14.68
CA PRO A 149 16.01 22.55 -13.49
C PRO A 149 15.25 23.82 -13.85
N ILE A 150 14.09 24.02 -13.21
CA ILE A 150 13.38 25.30 -13.18
C ILE A 150 14.40 26.37 -12.75
N PRO A 151 14.59 27.49 -13.49
CA PRO A 151 15.44 28.56 -13.02
C PRO A 151 14.85 29.10 -11.72
N GLU A 152 15.65 29.09 -10.65
CA GLU A 152 15.33 29.86 -9.45
C GLU A 152 14.95 31.27 -9.87
N GLU A 153 13.71 31.67 -9.59
CA GLU A 153 13.28 33.05 -9.78
C GLU A 153 14.23 33.94 -8.97
N SER A 154 14.93 34.79 -9.72
CA SER A 154 15.79 35.84 -9.23
C SER A 154 15.04 36.72 -8.23
N GLU A 155 15.40 36.63 -6.96
CA GLU A 155 15.19 37.71 -6.00
C GLU A 155 16.12 38.88 -6.37
N GLU A 156 15.68 39.70 -7.32
CA GLU A 156 16.12 41.08 -7.44
C GLU A 156 15.03 42.00 -6.87
N ASP A 157 15.19 42.44 -5.63
CA ASP A 157 15.07 43.88 -5.41
C ASP A 157 16.13 44.37 -4.43
N ALA A 158 16.84 45.38 -4.91
CA ALA A 158 18.03 45.92 -4.33
C ALA A 158 17.66 47.07 -3.40
N THR A 159 18.17 47.05 -2.18
CA THR A 159 18.49 48.31 -1.47
C THR A 159 19.65 48.11 -0.51
N GLN A 160 20.78 48.70 -0.87
CA GLN A 160 21.86 49.11 0.02
C GLN A 160 22.14 50.59 -0.23
N PRO A 161 22.57 51.40 0.78
CA PRO A 161 24.01 51.44 1.11
C PRO A 161 24.44 51.74 2.58
N GLN A 162 25.47 50.96 3.03
CA GLN A 162 26.72 51.35 3.76
C GLN A 162 26.73 51.83 5.24
N PRO A 163 27.89 51.86 6.00
CA PRO A 163 28.89 50.80 6.28
C PRO A 163 29.53 50.79 7.74
N LEU A 164 30.12 49.62 8.15
CA LEU A 164 31.31 49.35 9.07
C LEU A 164 31.28 49.71 10.60
N PRO A 165 32.17 49.18 11.49
CA PRO A 165 32.93 47.88 11.56
C PRO A 165 33.09 47.26 13.01
N GLU A 166 33.94 46.21 13.12
CA GLU A 166 34.66 45.65 14.33
C GLU A 166 33.94 44.60 15.19
N THR A 167 34.52 43.52 15.76
CA THR A 167 35.87 42.90 15.97
C THR A 167 35.61 41.47 16.57
N ALA A 168 36.28 40.36 16.21
CA ALA A 168 37.54 39.78 16.74
C ALA A 168 37.39 38.33 17.29
N SER A 169 38.53 37.59 17.23
CA SER A 169 38.94 36.28 17.81
C SER A 169 38.31 34.98 17.25
N GLU A 170 39.05 34.08 16.56
CA GLU A 170 40.16 33.16 16.98
C GLU A 170 39.68 32.15 18.05
N ASP A 171 39.78 30.82 17.93
CA ASP A 171 40.89 29.98 17.45
C ASP A 171 40.40 28.54 17.08
N PRO A 172 41.19 27.74 16.31
CA PRO A 172 40.85 26.44 15.74
C PRO A 172 41.44 25.27 16.55
N GLU A 173 40.84 24.07 16.49
CA GLU A 173 41.57 22.78 16.57
C GLU A 173 40.63 21.57 16.50
N LYS A 174 40.70 20.83 15.38
CA LYS A 174 40.85 19.35 15.26
C LYS A 174 40.20 18.81 13.98
N MET A 175 41.02 18.73 12.93
CA MET A 175 40.89 17.68 11.92
C MET A 175 41.18 16.32 12.57
N VAL A 176 40.23 15.39 12.49
CA VAL A 176 40.50 13.96 12.49
C VAL A 176 39.69 13.34 11.37
N TYR A 177 40.42 12.77 10.40
CA TYR A 177 39.88 11.97 9.32
C TYR A 177 39.15 10.73 9.86
N ARG A 178 37.91 10.50 9.42
CA ARG A 178 37.30 9.17 9.39
C ARG A 178 37.01 8.81 7.94
N THR A 179 37.63 7.74 7.50
CA THR A 179 37.51 7.13 6.18
C THR A 179 36.27 6.24 6.09
N MET A 180 35.64 6.30 4.92
CA MET A 180 34.95 5.23 4.18
C MET A 180 33.56 4.74 4.58
N ALA A 181 32.69 4.84 3.56
CA ALA A 181 31.67 3.89 3.11
C ALA A 181 30.34 3.78 3.88
N GLU A 182 29.29 3.64 3.07
CA GLU A 182 27.90 3.29 3.41
C GLU A 182 27.04 4.39 4.03
N ASP A 183 26.40 5.17 3.14
CA ASP A 183 24.96 5.48 3.18
C ASP A 183 24.68 6.55 2.11
N GLN A 184 24.45 6.12 0.87
CA GLN A 184 23.73 6.97 -0.07
C GLN A 184 22.23 6.73 0.14
N PRO A 185 21.43 7.79 0.35
CA PRO A 185 20.00 7.65 0.51
C PRO A 185 19.41 7.04 -0.77
N THR A 186 18.73 5.91 -0.63
CA THR A 186 17.91 5.36 -1.71
C THR A 186 16.78 6.33 -1.96
N VAL A 187 16.84 7.10 -3.05
CA VAL A 187 15.76 8.00 -3.45
C VAL A 187 14.56 7.13 -3.82
N VAL A 188 13.54 7.12 -2.94
CA VAL A 188 12.25 6.52 -3.24
C VAL A 188 11.55 7.50 -4.18
N LEU A 189 11.31 7.07 -5.43
CA LEU A 189 10.50 7.85 -6.36
C LEU A 189 9.13 8.08 -5.72
N PRO A 190 8.57 9.31 -5.79
CA PRO A 190 7.21 9.55 -5.35
C PRO A 190 6.30 8.56 -6.08
N MET A 191 5.35 7.94 -5.39
CA MET A 191 4.44 6.97 -5.99
C MET A 191 3.13 7.69 -6.35
N GLN A 192 2.43 7.19 -7.35
CA GLN A 192 1.08 7.62 -7.74
C GLN A 192 0.16 6.41 -7.82
N LEU A 193 -1.12 6.67 -7.63
CA LEU A 193 -2.16 5.66 -7.75
C LEU A 193 -2.30 5.20 -9.20
N LEU A 194 -2.15 3.89 -9.43
CA LEU A 194 -2.39 3.24 -10.73
C LEU A 194 -3.83 2.75 -10.83
N ASN A 195 -4.34 2.13 -9.76
CA ASN A 195 -5.69 1.59 -9.72
C ASN A 195 -6.20 1.50 -8.28
N LEU A 196 -7.51 1.65 -8.12
CA LEU A 196 -8.23 1.46 -6.87
C LEU A 196 -9.42 0.55 -7.16
N THR A 197 -9.54 -0.53 -6.41
CA THR A 197 -10.68 -1.44 -6.49
C THR A 197 -11.10 -1.79 -5.08
N ASP A 198 -12.40 -1.85 -4.83
CA ASP A 198 -12.96 -2.18 -3.53
C ASP A 198 -14.09 -3.19 -3.67
N ALA A 199 -14.35 -3.92 -2.59
CA ALA A 199 -15.48 -4.83 -2.43
C ALA A 199 -15.88 -4.89 -0.96
N GLY A 200 -17.18 -4.99 -0.68
CA GLY A 200 -17.71 -5.16 0.67
C GLY A 200 -18.74 -6.27 0.69
N MET A 201 -18.74 -7.04 1.77
CA MET A 201 -19.65 -8.16 1.95
C MET A 201 -19.95 -8.35 3.43
N THR A 202 -21.17 -8.75 3.71
CA THR A 202 -21.65 -9.02 5.06
C THR A 202 -22.51 -10.28 5.05
N ASP A 203 -22.40 -11.10 6.09
CA ASP A 203 -23.17 -12.31 6.29
C ASP A 203 -23.71 -12.37 7.73
N ILE A 204 -24.93 -12.90 7.87
CA ILE A 204 -25.59 -13.02 9.18
C ILE A 204 -24.81 -13.95 10.12
N GLY A 205 -24.07 -14.91 9.58
CA GLY A 205 -23.52 -16.01 10.36
C GLY A 205 -24.49 -17.18 10.46
N SER A 206 -23.96 -18.38 10.62
CA SER A 206 -24.76 -19.61 10.67
C SER A 206 -25.68 -19.78 11.90
N GLN A 207 -25.47 -19.02 12.99
CA GLN A 207 -26.18 -19.20 14.27
C GLN A 207 -26.88 -17.93 14.79
N ARG A 208 -26.82 -16.80 14.08
CA ARG A 208 -27.55 -15.56 14.42
C ARG A 208 -28.88 -15.49 13.65
N ASP A 209 -29.85 -14.80 14.23
CA ASP A 209 -31.17 -14.57 13.59
C ASP A 209 -31.19 -13.28 12.73
N HIS A 210 -30.28 -12.34 13.02
CA HIS A 210 -30.23 -11.00 12.42
C HIS A 210 -28.77 -10.59 12.21
N ASN A 211 -28.57 -9.68 11.24
CA ASN A 211 -27.29 -9.03 11.01
C ASN A 211 -27.29 -7.65 11.67
N GLU A 212 -26.46 -7.47 12.69
CA GLU A 212 -26.24 -6.21 13.39
C GLU A 212 -25.02 -5.46 12.86
N ASP A 213 -24.24 -6.07 11.95
CA ASP A 213 -23.17 -5.38 11.24
C ASP A 213 -23.69 -4.48 10.11
N HIS A 214 -22.94 -3.43 9.83
CA HIS A 214 -23.14 -2.60 8.65
C HIS A 214 -21.80 -2.13 8.07
N PHE A 215 -21.76 -1.95 6.75
CA PHE A 215 -20.60 -1.35 6.09
C PHE A 215 -21.02 -0.28 5.08
N GLY A 216 -20.11 0.64 4.80
CA GLY A 216 -20.29 1.69 3.80
C GLY A 216 -19.06 1.80 2.90
N ILE A 217 -19.29 1.96 1.60
CA ILE A 217 -18.24 2.21 0.60
C ILE A 217 -18.68 3.41 -0.25
N GLU A 218 -17.89 4.47 -0.24
CA GLU A 218 -18.00 5.59 -1.19
C GLU A 218 -16.66 5.80 -1.89
N THR A 219 -16.58 5.47 -3.18
CA THR A 219 -15.36 5.63 -3.97
C THR A 219 -15.62 6.57 -5.14
N GLN A 220 -14.79 7.60 -5.27
CA GLN A 220 -14.77 8.54 -6.40
C GLN A 220 -13.41 8.43 -7.10
N ILE A 221 -13.43 8.14 -8.40
CA ILE A 221 -12.21 8.04 -9.21
C ILE A 221 -12.31 9.04 -10.37
N THR A 222 -11.37 9.96 -10.41
CA THR A 222 -11.19 10.90 -11.53
C THR A 222 -10.00 10.44 -12.36
N LYS A 223 -10.25 10.19 -13.64
CA LYS A 223 -9.21 9.80 -14.61
C LYS A 223 -8.99 10.95 -15.58
N GLN A 224 -7.74 11.35 -15.74
CA GLN A 224 -7.31 12.27 -16.78
C GLN A 224 -6.35 11.56 -17.71
N GLU A 225 -6.54 11.71 -19.01
CA GLU A 225 -5.68 11.11 -20.03
C GLU A 225 -5.33 12.18 -21.06
N ASN A 226 -4.04 12.35 -21.31
CA ASN A 226 -3.50 13.26 -22.30
C ASN A 226 -2.31 12.60 -23.02
N ALA A 227 -1.67 13.33 -23.94
CA ALA A 227 -0.53 12.81 -24.70
C ALA A 227 0.71 12.50 -23.85
N LEU A 228 0.77 12.99 -22.60
CA LEU A 228 1.87 12.79 -21.65
C LEU A 228 1.62 11.60 -20.70
N GLY A 229 0.37 11.20 -20.51
CA GLY A 229 0.04 10.03 -19.69
C GLY A 229 -1.40 9.97 -19.22
N LYS A 230 -1.65 8.98 -18.35
CA LYS A 230 -2.91 8.79 -17.63
C LYS A 230 -2.66 9.11 -16.16
N THR A 231 -3.37 10.06 -15.57
CA THR A 231 -3.30 10.34 -14.12
C THR A 231 -4.62 9.91 -13.49
N LEU A 232 -4.53 9.20 -12.35
CA LEU A 232 -5.70 8.73 -11.61
C LEU A 232 -5.69 9.37 -10.23
N ARG A 233 -6.74 10.13 -9.94
CA ARG A 233 -7.02 10.69 -8.61
C ARG A 233 -8.16 9.88 -8.00
N ALA A 234 -8.04 9.51 -6.75
CA ALA A 234 -9.11 8.78 -6.08
C ALA A 234 -9.35 9.27 -4.66
N ARG A 235 -10.63 9.22 -4.31
CA ARG A 235 -11.15 9.54 -2.99
C ARG A 235 -12.04 8.41 -2.51
N GLY A 236 -11.75 7.86 -1.34
CA GLY A 236 -12.48 6.71 -0.79
C GLY A 236 -12.89 6.95 0.65
N LEU A 237 -14.11 6.53 1.01
CA LEU A 237 -14.58 6.39 2.39
C LEU A 237 -15.08 4.96 2.58
N TYR A 238 -14.40 4.21 3.43
CA TYR A 238 -14.69 2.81 3.73
C TYR A 238 -14.97 2.70 5.23
N ILE A 239 -16.10 2.12 5.61
CA ILE A 239 -16.55 2.03 7.00
C ILE A 239 -17.04 0.60 7.27
N VAL A 240 -16.67 0.02 8.41
CA VAL A 240 -17.31 -1.16 8.99
C VAL A 240 -17.71 -0.85 10.43
N CYS A 241 -18.93 -1.22 10.79
CA CYS A 241 -19.55 -1.01 12.09
C CYS A 241 -20.19 -2.32 12.55
N ASP A 242 -19.80 -2.79 13.73
CA ASP A 242 -20.40 -3.95 14.40
C ASP A 242 -21.39 -3.45 15.47
N GLY A 243 -22.66 -3.70 15.22
CA GLY A 243 -23.76 -3.21 16.04
C GLY A 243 -23.98 -4.11 17.25
N MET A 244 -24.21 -3.50 18.41
CA MET A 244 -24.54 -4.19 19.65
C MET A 244 -25.73 -3.56 20.38
N GLY A 245 -26.40 -4.38 21.18
CA GLY A 245 -27.55 -4.00 21.99
C GLY A 245 -28.74 -4.88 21.63
N GLY A 246 -29.39 -5.50 22.63
CA GLY A 246 -30.30 -6.62 22.38
C GLY A 246 -31.38 -6.38 21.32
N HIS A 247 -31.62 -7.41 20.49
CA HIS A 247 -32.51 -7.38 19.31
C HIS A 247 -32.08 -6.33 18.26
N ALA A 248 -33.01 -5.89 17.38
CA ALA A 248 -32.83 -4.93 16.29
C ALA A 248 -32.27 -3.53 16.67
N ALA A 249 -31.77 -3.35 17.89
CA ALA A 249 -31.10 -2.15 18.34
C ALA A 249 -29.67 -2.04 17.78
N GLY A 250 -28.94 -3.16 17.65
CA GLY A 250 -27.60 -3.21 17.05
C GLY A 250 -27.60 -2.81 15.58
N GLU A 251 -28.45 -3.45 14.76
CA GLU A 251 -28.66 -3.13 13.33
C GLU A 251 -28.91 -1.63 13.09
N VAL A 252 -29.76 -1.02 13.92
CA VAL A 252 -30.05 0.42 13.82
C VAL A 252 -28.84 1.28 14.18
N ALA A 253 -28.02 0.85 15.14
CA ALA A 253 -26.86 1.59 15.58
C ALA A 253 -25.74 1.60 14.53
N SER A 254 -25.37 0.43 14.00
CA SER A 254 -24.33 0.31 12.97
C SER A 254 -24.71 1.06 11.70
N ALA A 255 -25.94 0.89 11.21
CA ALA A 255 -26.44 1.61 10.03
C ALA A 255 -26.44 3.14 10.24
N MET A 256 -26.92 3.62 11.39
CA MET A 256 -26.96 5.06 11.69
C MET A 256 -25.57 5.69 11.78
N ALA A 257 -24.57 4.96 12.28
CA ALA A 257 -23.18 5.42 12.31
C ALA A 257 -22.62 5.58 10.89
N VAL A 258 -22.79 4.56 10.04
CA VAL A 258 -22.33 4.60 8.63
C VAL A 258 -22.98 5.77 7.89
N GLU A 259 -24.31 5.88 7.94
CA GLU A 259 -25.05 6.95 7.25
C GLU A 259 -24.63 8.35 7.73
N THR A 260 -24.40 8.51 9.04
CA THR A 260 -24.00 9.80 9.61
C THR A 260 -22.61 10.21 9.16
N LEU A 261 -21.66 9.28 9.14
CA LEU A 261 -20.28 9.56 8.71
C LEU A 261 -20.22 9.87 7.21
N GLN A 262 -20.96 9.11 6.38
CA GLN A 262 -21.09 9.40 4.95
C GLN A 262 -21.63 10.81 4.71
N GLN A 263 -22.73 11.18 5.35
CA GLN A 263 -23.30 12.53 5.24
C GLN A 263 -22.34 13.62 5.72
N TYR A 264 -21.62 13.37 6.83
CA TYR A 264 -20.67 14.31 7.39
C TYR A 264 -19.50 14.56 6.43
N PHE A 265 -18.86 13.51 5.91
CA PHE A 265 -17.70 13.68 5.02
C PHE A 265 -18.07 14.21 3.63
N GLN A 266 -19.33 14.05 3.19
CA GLN A 266 -19.81 14.74 1.98
C GLN A 266 -19.76 16.27 2.11
N THR A 267 -19.95 16.83 3.30
CA THR A 267 -19.98 18.29 3.51
C THR A 267 -18.72 18.85 4.18
N HIS A 268 -17.97 18.05 4.92
CA HIS A 268 -16.82 18.50 5.72
C HIS A 268 -15.45 18.11 5.14
N TRP A 269 -15.38 17.13 4.24
CA TRP A 269 -14.14 16.84 3.51
C TRP A 269 -14.19 17.57 2.16
N THR A 270 -13.89 18.86 2.20
CA THR A 270 -14.07 19.80 1.07
C THR A 270 -12.83 19.98 0.20
N ASP A 271 -11.64 19.77 0.77
CA ASP A 271 -10.39 19.85 0.01
C ASP A 271 -10.30 18.65 -0.94
N PRO A 272 -10.18 18.88 -2.27
CA PRO A 272 -10.11 17.80 -3.25
C PRO A 272 -8.75 17.08 -3.27
N ASP A 273 -7.71 17.66 -2.65
CA ASP A 273 -6.33 17.22 -2.75
C ASP A 273 -5.75 16.73 -1.41
N GLN A 274 -6.48 16.90 -0.30
CA GLN A 274 -6.01 16.55 1.04
C GLN A 274 -7.01 15.68 1.81
N LEU A 275 -6.49 14.86 2.73
CA LEU A 275 -7.28 14.20 3.75
C LEU A 275 -7.83 15.24 4.74
N PRO A 276 -9.01 14.99 5.35
CA PRO A 276 -9.47 15.79 6.47
C PRO A 276 -8.49 15.67 7.65
N ASP A 277 -8.35 16.75 8.40
CA ASP A 277 -7.51 16.77 9.61
C ASP A 277 -8.14 15.96 10.76
N GLU A 278 -7.34 15.71 11.79
CA GLU A 278 -7.75 14.85 12.91
C GLU A 278 -8.97 15.41 13.63
N THR A 279 -9.08 16.75 13.71
CA THR A 279 -10.23 17.46 14.28
C THR A 279 -11.50 17.14 13.51
N THR A 280 -11.48 17.28 12.19
CA THR A 280 -12.63 17.00 11.32
C THR A 280 -13.04 15.53 11.42
N ILE A 281 -12.08 14.60 11.42
CA ILE A 281 -12.37 13.17 11.57
C ILE A 281 -13.04 12.90 12.93
N THR A 282 -12.45 13.43 14.01
CA THR A 282 -12.95 13.23 15.37
C THR A 282 -14.34 13.84 15.57
N GLU A 283 -14.59 15.03 15.03
CA GLU A 283 -15.91 15.68 15.06
C GLU A 283 -16.98 14.87 14.33
N GLY A 284 -16.65 14.25 13.19
CA GLY A 284 -17.57 13.36 12.49
C GLY A 284 -17.94 12.13 13.32
N ILE A 285 -16.96 11.53 14.01
CA ILE A 285 -17.18 10.38 14.90
C ILE A 285 -18.01 10.79 16.13
N TRP A 286 -17.73 11.94 16.72
CA TRP A 286 -18.49 12.50 17.83
C TRP A 286 -19.93 12.86 17.44
N LEU A 287 -20.17 13.33 16.21
CA LEU A 287 -21.52 13.54 15.70
C LEU A 287 -22.29 12.22 15.60
N ALA A 288 -21.65 11.16 15.09
CA ALA A 288 -22.26 9.83 15.02
C ALA A 288 -22.59 9.30 16.43
N ASN A 289 -21.65 9.43 17.37
CA ASN A 289 -21.87 9.06 18.78
C ASN A 289 -23.02 9.86 19.41
N GLU A 290 -23.06 11.17 19.21
CA GLU A 290 -24.09 12.05 19.77
C GLU A 290 -25.49 11.67 19.28
N LYS A 291 -25.66 11.38 17.98
CA LYS A 291 -26.94 10.91 17.44
C LYS A 291 -27.38 9.59 18.07
N LEU A 292 -26.47 8.61 18.14
CA LEU A 292 -26.76 7.31 18.76
C LEU A 292 -27.11 7.44 20.24
N TYR A 293 -26.35 8.27 20.97
CA TYR A 293 -26.57 8.54 22.38
C TYR A 293 -27.92 9.22 22.62
N GLN A 294 -28.30 10.18 21.79
CA GLN A 294 -29.60 10.85 21.89
C GLN A 294 -30.75 9.86 21.69
N VAL A 295 -30.65 8.96 20.72
CA VAL A 295 -31.67 7.92 20.49
C VAL A 295 -31.77 6.94 21.67
N ASN A 296 -30.65 6.64 22.35
CA ASN A 296 -30.69 5.88 23.60
C ASN A 296 -31.43 6.61 24.72
N LEU A 297 -31.26 7.93 24.85
CA LEU A 297 -31.96 8.75 25.83
C LEU A 297 -33.46 8.86 25.54
N ASP A 298 -33.82 9.13 24.28
CA ASP A 298 -35.21 9.33 23.86
C ASP A 298 -36.05 8.06 24.05
N ASN A 299 -35.45 6.89 23.82
CA ASN A 299 -36.10 5.60 24.00
C ASN A 299 -35.99 5.06 25.44
N ALA A 300 -35.49 5.86 26.39
CA ALA A 300 -35.26 5.48 27.79
C ALA A 300 -34.48 4.15 27.95
N ARG A 301 -33.56 3.87 27.03
CA ARG A 301 -32.73 2.65 27.05
C ARG A 301 -31.67 2.77 28.14
N SER A 302 -31.52 1.71 28.94
CA SER A 302 -30.59 1.67 30.07
C SER A 302 -29.84 0.34 30.15
N GLY A 303 -28.63 0.37 30.74
CA GLY A 303 -27.77 -0.80 30.86
C GLY A 303 -27.49 -1.46 29.50
N SER A 304 -27.61 -2.78 29.44
CA SER A 304 -27.46 -3.60 28.23
C SER A 304 -28.55 -3.37 27.17
N GLY A 305 -29.58 -2.57 27.47
CA GLY A 305 -30.58 -2.16 26.50
C GLY A 305 -30.17 -0.95 25.67
N ARG A 306 -29.04 -0.29 25.98
CA ARG A 306 -28.49 0.77 25.12
C ARG A 306 -27.92 0.15 23.86
N MET A 307 -28.27 0.74 22.72
CA MET A 307 -27.63 0.39 21.46
C MET A 307 -26.26 1.03 21.38
N GLY A 308 -25.35 0.36 20.70
CA GLY A 308 -24.07 0.90 20.35
C GLY A 308 -23.51 0.22 19.12
N THR A 309 -22.39 0.70 18.65
CA THR A 309 -21.66 0.08 17.56
C THR A 309 -20.17 0.33 17.71
N THR A 310 -19.36 -0.58 17.19
CA THR A 310 -17.96 -0.29 16.88
C THR A 310 -17.87 0.63 15.65
N LEU A 311 -16.67 1.08 15.36
CA LEU A 311 -16.31 1.77 14.14
C LEU A 311 -14.87 1.42 13.75
N VAL A 312 -14.68 1.01 12.50
CA VAL A 312 -13.40 1.17 11.79
C VAL A 312 -13.66 1.91 10.48
N MET A 313 -12.78 2.84 10.15
CA MET A 313 -12.92 3.69 8.99
C MET A 313 -11.58 3.95 8.31
N VAL A 314 -11.58 3.95 6.98
CA VAL A 314 -10.49 4.42 6.13
C VAL A 314 -10.99 5.53 5.22
N LEU A 315 -10.34 6.68 5.31
CA LEU A 315 -10.42 7.76 4.33
C LEU A 315 -9.20 7.68 3.44
N LEU A 316 -9.38 7.58 2.13
CA LEU A 316 -8.31 7.49 1.14
C LEU A 316 -8.30 8.73 0.25
N GLN A 317 -7.15 9.35 0.11
CA GLN A 317 -6.87 10.42 -0.84
C GLN A 317 -5.59 10.08 -1.60
N ASP A 318 -5.74 9.62 -2.84
CA ASP A 318 -4.66 9.15 -3.71
C ASP A 318 -3.76 8.10 -3.04
N THR A 319 -2.59 8.53 -2.54
CA THR A 319 -1.58 7.70 -1.90
C THR A 319 -1.61 7.82 -0.37
N ASN A 320 -2.42 8.71 0.18
CA ASN A 320 -2.53 8.93 1.62
C ASN A 320 -3.82 8.29 2.14
N ILE A 321 -3.73 7.70 3.32
CA ILE A 321 -4.90 7.22 4.06
C ILE A 321 -4.93 7.79 5.47
N ALA A 322 -6.14 8.07 5.96
CA ALA A 322 -6.42 8.27 7.37
C ALA A 322 -7.26 7.11 7.87
N ILE A 323 -6.84 6.51 8.97
CA ILE A 323 -7.51 5.43 9.67
C ILE A 323 -8.10 5.99 10.94
N ALA A 324 -9.33 5.61 11.25
CA ALA A 324 -9.92 5.90 12.55
C ALA A 324 -10.70 4.69 13.08
N HIS A 325 -10.63 4.44 14.40
CA HIS A 325 -11.40 3.35 15.00
C HIS A 325 -11.88 3.64 16.43
N VAL A 326 -13.00 2.99 16.77
CA VAL A 326 -13.58 2.90 18.11
C VAL A 326 -14.19 1.51 18.27
N GLY A 327 -13.53 0.61 19.00
CA GLY A 327 -14.04 -0.73 19.29
C GLY A 327 -12.95 -1.76 19.05
N ASP A 328 -13.37 -2.99 18.81
CA ASP A 328 -12.55 -4.17 18.53
C ASP A 328 -12.66 -4.66 17.07
N SER A 329 -13.49 -4.05 16.23
CA SER A 329 -13.35 -4.20 14.79
C SER A 329 -11.96 -3.73 14.32
N ARG A 330 -11.43 -4.35 13.28
CA ARG A 330 -10.01 -4.22 12.92
C ARG A 330 -9.77 -3.73 11.50
N ILE A 331 -8.62 -3.10 11.31
CA ILE A 331 -8.07 -2.79 9.98
C ILE A 331 -6.73 -3.49 9.83
N TYR A 332 -6.59 -4.25 8.75
CA TYR A 332 -5.35 -4.90 8.37
C TYR A 332 -4.81 -4.31 7.06
N ARG A 333 -3.49 -4.27 6.97
CA ARG A 333 -2.74 -4.00 5.75
C ARG A 333 -1.99 -5.26 5.32
N VAL A 334 -2.08 -5.59 4.05
CA VAL A 334 -1.24 -6.61 3.42
C VAL A 334 -0.43 -5.96 2.32
N THR A 335 0.89 -6.06 2.39
CA THR A 335 1.79 -5.73 1.26
C THR A 335 2.71 -6.91 0.95
N ARG A 336 3.34 -6.89 -0.22
CA ARG A 336 4.30 -7.93 -0.60
C ARG A 336 5.60 -7.86 0.23
N LYS A 337 5.95 -6.70 0.79
CA LYS A 337 7.19 -6.52 1.56
C LYS A 337 7.03 -6.87 3.03
N SER A 338 5.96 -6.38 3.67
CA SER A 338 5.76 -6.53 5.11
C SER A 338 4.82 -7.69 5.47
N GLY A 339 4.12 -8.28 4.50
CA GLY A 339 3.08 -9.27 4.80
C GLY A 339 1.87 -8.60 5.44
N LEU A 340 1.26 -9.29 6.41
CA LEU A 340 0.11 -8.79 7.18
C LEU A 340 0.58 -7.89 8.33
N GLU A 341 -0.15 -6.81 8.53
CA GLU A 341 -0.01 -5.91 9.67
C GLU A 341 -1.38 -5.45 10.14
N GLN A 342 -1.67 -5.58 11.43
CA GLN A 342 -2.84 -4.97 12.05
C GLN A 342 -2.55 -3.49 12.34
N LEU A 343 -3.41 -2.60 11.86
CA LEU A 343 -3.24 -1.15 11.98
C LEU A 343 -4.01 -0.55 13.17
N THR A 344 -5.00 -1.27 13.70
CA THR A 344 -5.82 -0.84 14.84
C THR A 344 -5.44 -1.60 16.11
N ILE A 345 -5.73 -1.03 17.27
CA ILE A 345 -5.55 -1.68 18.57
C ILE A 345 -6.91 -1.75 19.26
N ASP A 346 -7.35 -2.97 19.58
CA ASP A 346 -8.70 -3.24 20.06
C ASP A 346 -9.01 -2.50 21.37
N HIS A 347 -10.18 -1.88 21.42
CA HIS A 347 -10.68 -1.19 22.61
C HIS A 347 -11.38 -2.12 23.58
N GLU A 348 -10.69 -3.15 24.04
CA GLU A 348 -11.20 -4.16 24.97
C GLU A 348 -10.44 -4.18 26.31
N VAL A 349 -11.01 -4.85 27.32
CA VAL A 349 -10.40 -4.93 28.66
C VAL A 349 -9.04 -5.61 28.60
N GLY A 350 -8.92 -6.72 27.86
CA GLY A 350 -7.67 -7.47 27.71
C GLY A 350 -6.55 -6.57 27.19
N GLN A 351 -6.78 -5.93 26.05
CA GLN A 351 -5.83 -5.00 25.44
C GLN A 351 -5.47 -3.82 26.36
N ARG A 352 -6.44 -3.25 27.09
CA ARG A 352 -6.16 -2.22 28.10
C ARG A 352 -5.24 -2.70 29.21
N GLU A 353 -5.40 -3.95 29.69
CA GLU A 353 -4.51 -4.50 30.71
C GLU A 353 -3.11 -4.79 30.16
N ILE A 354 -2.99 -5.19 28.88
CA ILE A 354 -1.69 -5.30 28.20
C ILE A 354 -0.96 -3.95 28.18
N LEU A 355 -1.67 -2.87 27.82
CA LEU A 355 -1.12 -1.51 27.84
C LEU A 355 -0.69 -1.06 29.24
N ARG A 356 -1.22 -1.68 30.31
CA ARG A 356 -0.82 -1.46 31.71
C ARG A 356 0.35 -2.34 32.16
N GLY A 357 0.89 -3.16 31.26
CA GLY A 357 2.03 -4.04 31.52
C GLY A 357 1.67 -5.45 31.99
N VAL A 358 0.40 -5.86 31.88
CA VAL A 358 0.01 -7.26 32.09
C VAL A 358 0.43 -8.08 30.87
N VAL A 359 0.92 -9.31 31.10
CA VAL A 359 1.32 -10.21 30.01
C VAL A 359 0.06 -10.62 29.22
N PRO A 360 0.11 -10.71 27.87
CA PRO A 360 -1.06 -11.01 27.05
C PRO A 360 -1.87 -12.24 27.50
N ASP A 361 -1.21 -13.36 27.81
CA ASP A 361 -1.88 -14.58 28.27
C ASP A 361 -2.71 -14.35 29.54
N ASP A 362 -2.18 -13.57 30.49
CA ASP A 362 -2.88 -13.25 31.75
C ASP A 362 -4.02 -12.24 31.53
N ALA A 363 -3.83 -11.31 30.59
CA ALA A 363 -4.83 -10.29 30.26
C ALA A 363 -6.07 -10.91 29.60
N TYR A 364 -5.87 -11.84 28.66
CA TYR A 364 -6.96 -12.53 27.96
C TYR A 364 -7.52 -13.76 28.71
N ALA A 365 -6.83 -14.25 29.74
CA ALA A 365 -7.41 -15.26 30.65
C ALA A 365 -8.56 -14.71 31.53
N ARG A 366 -8.78 -13.38 31.53
CA ARG A 366 -9.84 -12.75 32.33
C ARG A 366 -11.23 -13.04 31.75
N PRO A 367 -12.26 -13.27 32.58
CA PRO A 367 -13.64 -13.45 32.10
C PRO A 367 -14.22 -12.23 31.38
N ASP A 368 -13.69 -11.04 31.65
CA ASP A 368 -14.13 -9.76 31.07
C ASP A 368 -13.19 -9.27 29.96
N ALA A 369 -12.20 -10.06 29.51
CA ALA A 369 -11.15 -9.61 28.59
C ALA A 369 -11.72 -8.98 27.30
N TYR A 370 -12.68 -9.66 26.68
CA TYR A 370 -13.33 -9.23 25.44
C TYR A 370 -14.45 -8.20 25.62
N GLN A 371 -14.60 -7.61 26.82
CA GLN A 371 -15.57 -6.53 27.00
C GLN A 371 -15.04 -5.23 26.40
N LEU A 372 -15.82 -4.62 25.53
CA LEU A 372 -15.55 -3.30 24.98
C LEU A 372 -15.39 -2.24 26.09
N THR A 373 -14.35 -1.44 25.96
CA THR A 373 -14.01 -0.32 26.82
C THR A 373 -14.54 1.01 26.29
N GLN A 374 -14.74 1.11 24.98
CA GLN A 374 -15.43 2.20 24.31
C GLN A 374 -16.16 1.71 23.05
N ALA A 375 -17.27 2.38 22.74
CA ALA A 375 -18.11 2.15 21.57
C ALA A 375 -18.97 3.40 21.33
N LEU A 376 -19.48 3.56 20.11
CA LEU A 376 -20.36 4.67 19.76
C LEU A 376 -21.79 4.39 20.22
N GLY A 377 -22.41 5.33 20.94
CA GLY A 377 -23.81 5.33 21.33
C GLY A 377 -24.11 5.11 22.82
N PRO A 378 -23.44 4.19 23.54
CA PRO A 378 -23.77 3.92 24.93
C PRO A 378 -23.50 5.07 25.90
N ARG A 379 -22.57 5.99 25.59
CA ARG A 379 -22.17 7.13 26.42
C ARG A 379 -21.97 8.37 25.56
N ASP A 380 -21.95 9.54 26.19
CA ASP A 380 -21.65 10.80 25.52
C ASP A 380 -20.17 10.89 25.06
N ASN A 381 -19.84 11.97 24.34
CA ASN A 381 -18.53 12.16 23.70
C ASN A 381 -17.36 12.23 24.70
N ASP A 382 -17.60 12.51 25.99
CA ASP A 382 -16.54 12.53 27.00
C ASP A 382 -15.91 11.14 27.22
N PHE A 383 -16.60 10.06 26.80
CA PHE A 383 -16.15 8.68 26.92
C PHE A 383 -15.70 8.05 25.60
N VAL A 384 -15.81 8.75 24.49
CA VAL A 384 -15.41 8.26 23.16
C VAL A 384 -14.13 8.98 22.75
N LYS A 385 -13.03 8.23 22.68
CA LYS A 385 -11.72 8.71 22.27
C LYS A 385 -11.30 7.91 21.04
N PRO A 386 -11.67 8.37 19.84
CA PRO A 386 -11.25 7.73 18.61
C PRO A 386 -9.74 7.80 18.49
N ASP A 387 -9.12 6.71 18.05
CA ASP A 387 -7.75 6.75 17.58
C ASP A 387 -7.76 7.14 16.10
N VAL A 388 -6.86 8.04 15.70
CA VAL A 388 -6.70 8.48 14.32
C VAL A 388 -5.24 8.36 13.91
N GLN A 389 -4.97 7.74 12.77
CA GLN A 389 -3.63 7.55 12.23
C GLN A 389 -3.57 7.89 10.75
N TYR A 390 -2.51 8.57 10.33
CA TYR A 390 -2.21 8.87 8.92
C TYR A 390 -1.09 7.98 8.42
N LEU A 391 -1.25 7.46 7.20
CA LEU A 391 -0.25 6.64 6.52
C LEU A 391 -0.12 7.05 5.06
N GLU A 392 1.12 7.06 4.56
CA GLU A 392 1.41 7.18 3.14
C GLU A 392 1.70 5.80 2.55
N LEU A 393 1.03 5.48 1.45
CA LEU A 393 1.19 4.24 0.70
C LEU A 393 2.30 4.41 -0.33
N ASN A 394 3.31 3.54 -0.26
CA ASN A 394 4.47 3.58 -1.16
C ASN A 394 4.61 2.30 -2.01
N GLU A 395 3.63 1.41 -1.94
CA GLU A 395 3.58 0.17 -2.70
C GLU A 395 2.15 -0.36 -2.80
N ASP A 396 1.97 -1.38 -3.64
CA ASP A 396 0.71 -2.11 -3.74
C ASP A 396 0.25 -2.59 -2.36
N THR A 397 -0.96 -2.21 -2.02
CA THR A 397 -1.52 -2.40 -0.69
C THR A 397 -2.91 -3.01 -0.82
N LEU A 398 -3.19 -4.01 0.01
CA LEU A 398 -4.55 -4.47 0.28
C LEU A 398 -4.91 -4.02 1.70
N LEU A 399 -6.00 -3.29 1.84
CA LEU A 399 -6.60 -3.00 3.14
C LEU A 399 -7.80 -3.92 3.34
N LEU A 400 -7.94 -4.47 4.54
CA LEU A 400 -9.12 -5.19 4.99
C LEU A 400 -9.64 -4.50 6.25
N LEU A 401 -10.86 -3.96 6.19
CA LEU A 401 -11.63 -3.56 7.37
C LEU A 401 -12.58 -4.72 7.69
N CYS A 402 -12.70 -5.11 8.95
CA CYS A 402 -13.59 -6.20 9.32
C CYS A 402 -14.14 -6.11 10.74
N SER A 403 -15.31 -6.72 10.96
CA SER A 403 -15.85 -6.99 12.30
C SER A 403 -15.07 -8.12 12.99
N ASP A 404 -15.37 -8.33 14.28
CA ASP A 404 -14.73 -9.38 15.07
C ASP A 404 -15.06 -10.77 14.51
N GLY A 405 -16.25 -10.99 13.95
CA GLY A 405 -16.65 -12.26 13.34
C GLY A 405 -15.70 -12.76 12.24
N LEU A 406 -14.98 -11.86 11.57
CA LEU A 406 -13.95 -12.23 10.59
C LEU A 406 -12.55 -12.46 11.21
N SER A 407 -12.25 -11.79 12.32
CA SER A 407 -10.88 -11.71 12.89
C SER A 407 -10.66 -12.51 14.17
N ASP A 408 -11.71 -12.79 14.92
CA ASP A 408 -11.69 -13.55 16.16
C ASP A 408 -11.05 -14.92 15.98
N GLY A 409 -10.33 -15.38 17.01
CA GLY A 409 -9.52 -16.59 16.94
C GLY A 409 -8.23 -16.42 16.13
N ASN A 410 -7.84 -15.18 15.83
CA ASN A 410 -6.70 -14.83 14.97
C ASN A 410 -6.81 -15.46 13.57
N LEU A 411 -8.03 -15.53 13.01
CA LEU A 411 -8.26 -16.20 11.73
C LEU A 411 -7.51 -15.51 10.59
N ILE A 412 -7.46 -14.17 10.60
CA ILE A 412 -6.77 -13.39 9.58
C ILE A 412 -5.26 -13.60 9.70
N GLU A 413 -4.70 -13.47 10.89
CA GLU A 413 -3.28 -13.63 11.18
C GLU A 413 -2.79 -15.02 10.79
N ASN A 414 -3.59 -16.06 11.05
CA ASN A 414 -3.23 -17.44 10.75
C ASN A 414 -3.41 -17.82 9.26
N HIS A 415 -4.26 -17.10 8.51
CA HIS A 415 -4.67 -17.52 7.16
C HIS A 415 -4.57 -16.45 6.06
N TYR A 416 -4.00 -15.28 6.33
CA TYR A 416 -3.90 -14.20 5.34
C TYR A 416 -3.14 -14.60 4.06
N GLU A 417 -2.14 -15.49 4.16
CA GLU A 417 -1.38 -15.95 2.99
C GLU A 417 -2.27 -16.68 1.98
N LYS A 418 -3.28 -17.40 2.48
CA LYS A 418 -4.23 -18.16 1.65
C LYS A 418 -5.32 -17.26 1.09
N TYR A 419 -5.89 -16.36 1.91
CA TYR A 419 -7.10 -15.63 1.54
C TYR A 419 -6.85 -14.18 1.10
N LEU A 420 -5.88 -13.47 1.67
CA LEU A 420 -5.63 -12.05 1.39
C LEU A 420 -4.49 -11.83 0.40
N THR A 421 -3.38 -12.56 0.52
CA THR A 421 -2.23 -12.38 -0.38
C THR A 421 -2.56 -12.56 -1.87
N PRO A 422 -3.41 -13.52 -2.30
CA PRO A 422 -3.80 -13.62 -3.71
C PRO A 422 -4.54 -12.38 -4.23
N LEU A 423 -5.28 -11.69 -3.35
CA LEU A 423 -6.09 -10.52 -3.72
C LEU A 423 -5.24 -9.32 -4.14
N LEU A 424 -3.95 -9.27 -3.75
CA LEU A 424 -3.00 -8.26 -4.21
C LEU A 424 -2.73 -8.28 -5.73
N SER A 425 -3.01 -9.40 -6.41
CA SER A 425 -2.91 -9.46 -7.87
C SER A 425 -4.09 -8.73 -8.50
N SER A 426 -3.83 -7.88 -9.50
CA SER A 426 -4.88 -7.17 -10.23
C SER A 426 -5.83 -8.10 -11.01
N ARG A 427 -5.45 -9.37 -11.23
CA ARG A 427 -6.31 -10.41 -11.83
C ARG A 427 -7.33 -11.00 -10.85
N ALA A 428 -7.11 -10.87 -9.55
CA ALA A 428 -8.01 -11.42 -8.55
C ALA A 428 -9.33 -10.64 -8.50
N ASN A 429 -10.44 -11.35 -8.39
CA ASN A 429 -11.75 -10.76 -8.13
C ASN A 429 -11.90 -10.59 -6.60
N LEU A 430 -12.04 -9.34 -6.15
CA LEU A 430 -12.12 -9.02 -4.73
C LEU A 430 -13.42 -9.53 -4.08
N GLU A 431 -14.55 -9.43 -4.78
CA GLU A 431 -15.85 -9.92 -4.27
C GLU A 431 -15.80 -11.43 -4.04
N GLN A 432 -15.31 -12.18 -5.03
CA GLN A 432 -15.19 -13.64 -4.91
C GLN A 432 -14.21 -14.04 -3.79
N GLY A 433 -13.08 -13.36 -3.68
CA GLY A 433 -12.12 -13.61 -2.60
C GLY A 433 -12.69 -13.31 -1.22
N LEU A 434 -13.51 -12.25 -1.11
CA LEU A 434 -14.17 -11.89 0.13
C LEU A 434 -15.29 -12.88 0.50
N ILE A 435 -16.05 -13.37 -0.48
CA ILE A 435 -17.02 -14.47 -0.28
C ILE A 435 -16.32 -15.71 0.29
N GLU A 436 -15.20 -16.12 -0.32
CA GLU A 436 -14.44 -17.28 0.15
C GLU A 436 -13.88 -17.10 1.57
N LEU A 437 -13.49 -15.88 1.92
CA LEU A 437 -13.01 -15.55 3.26
C LEU A 437 -14.16 -15.57 4.28
N ILE A 438 -15.33 -15.04 3.94
CA ILE A 438 -16.51 -15.05 4.82
C ILE A 438 -17.05 -16.46 5.00
N ASP A 439 -17.12 -17.26 3.94
CA ASP A 439 -17.50 -18.67 4.02
C ASP A 439 -16.56 -19.45 4.95
N PHE A 440 -15.24 -19.19 4.83
CA PHE A 440 -14.25 -19.76 5.74
C PHE A 440 -14.44 -19.29 7.19
N ALA A 441 -14.63 -17.99 7.42
CA ALA A 441 -14.87 -17.46 8.76
C ALA A 441 -16.14 -18.06 9.38
N ASN A 442 -17.18 -18.29 8.59
CA ASN A 442 -18.42 -18.93 9.03
C ASN A 442 -18.23 -20.35 9.59
N GLU A 443 -17.22 -21.10 9.12
CA GLU A 443 -16.90 -22.43 9.65
C GLU A 443 -16.40 -22.39 11.10
N TYR A 444 -15.85 -21.25 11.56
CA TYR A 444 -15.24 -21.09 12.89
C TYR A 444 -16.03 -20.12 13.77
N ASN A 445 -16.41 -18.97 13.22
CA ASN A 445 -17.02 -17.84 13.90
C ASN A 445 -18.48 -17.61 13.50
N GLY A 446 -19.15 -18.57 12.84
CA GLY A 446 -20.55 -18.42 12.42
C GLY A 446 -21.58 -18.23 13.55
N HIS A 447 -21.13 -18.12 14.80
CA HIS A 447 -21.91 -17.59 15.93
C HIS A 447 -22.05 -16.07 15.97
N ASP A 448 -21.30 -15.34 15.13
CA ASP A 448 -21.38 -13.89 15.00
C ASP A 448 -21.72 -13.45 13.57
N ASN A 449 -22.06 -12.18 13.43
CA ASN A 449 -22.14 -11.51 12.14
C ASN A 449 -20.72 -11.35 11.57
N ILE A 450 -20.59 -11.45 10.25
CA ILE A 450 -19.28 -11.46 9.60
C ILE A 450 -19.30 -10.43 8.49
N THR A 451 -18.52 -9.37 8.66
CA THR A 451 -18.45 -8.27 7.71
C THR A 451 -17.01 -7.93 7.36
N GLY A 452 -16.76 -7.72 6.06
CA GLY A 452 -15.47 -7.29 5.56
C GLY A 452 -15.62 -6.27 4.43
N VAL A 453 -14.69 -5.33 4.38
CA VAL A 453 -14.46 -4.43 3.24
C VAL A 453 -13.00 -4.54 2.84
N VAL A 454 -12.75 -4.87 1.58
CA VAL A 454 -11.42 -5.03 1.02
C VAL A 454 -11.17 -3.94 -0.01
N THR A 455 -10.05 -3.22 0.14
CA THR A 455 -9.62 -2.18 -0.80
C THR A 455 -8.23 -2.52 -1.32
N ARG A 456 -8.13 -2.74 -2.64
CA ARG A 456 -6.88 -2.96 -3.36
C ARG A 456 -6.40 -1.67 -4.00
N ILE A 457 -5.25 -1.22 -3.55
CA ILE A 457 -4.56 -0.02 -4.00
C ILE A 457 -3.33 -0.45 -4.79
N LYS A 458 -3.31 -0.12 -6.08
CA LYS A 458 -2.19 -0.40 -6.96
C LYS A 458 -1.41 0.87 -7.20
N MET A 459 -0.11 0.79 -7.05
CA MET A 459 0.77 1.95 -7.07
C MET A 459 1.79 1.80 -8.19
N ARG A 460 2.19 2.92 -8.77
CA ARG A 460 3.31 3.00 -9.70
C ARG A 460 4.15 4.25 -9.40
N PRO A 461 5.39 4.35 -9.87
CA PRO A 461 6.15 5.58 -9.75
C PRO A 461 5.40 6.78 -10.37
N ASN A 462 5.38 7.90 -9.66
CA ASN A 462 4.88 9.19 -10.12
C ASN A 462 5.90 9.80 -11.09
N THR A 463 5.47 9.91 -12.33
CA THR A 463 6.26 10.43 -13.44
C THR A 463 5.98 11.91 -13.67
N ASP A 464 4.94 12.47 -13.04
CA ASP A 464 4.41 13.81 -13.32
C ASP A 464 5.08 14.91 -12.48
N GLN A 465 5.74 14.54 -11.36
CA GLN A 465 6.55 15.46 -10.54
C GLN A 465 8.01 15.59 -11.04
N LEU A 466 8.29 15.04 -12.21
CA LEU A 466 9.56 15.12 -12.94
C LEU A 466 9.41 16.00 -14.21
N TYR A 467 8.35 16.82 -14.29
CA TYR A 467 8.00 17.69 -15.43
C TYR A 467 7.62 19.11 -15.01
#